data_AF-A0A966R1M3-F1
#
_entry.id   AF-A0A966R1M3-F1
#
_cell.length_a   1.000
_cell.length_b   1.000
_cell.length_c   1.000
_cell.angle_alpha   90.00
_cell.angle_beta   90.00
_cell.angle_gamma   90.00
#
_symmetry.space_group_name_H-M   'P 1'
#
loop_
_entity.id
_entity.type
_entity.pdbx_description
1 polymer ?
#
loop_
_entity_poly.entity_id
_entity_poly.type
_entity_poly.pdbx_seq_one_letter_code
_entity_poly.pdbx_strand_id
1 'polypeptide(L)'
;MKSKNGDKVMAKPMVKGASLQARHEAASHESDSISTGRGEVPKGTAALEALLESVSGSKLLICIRGYPDPDNIGSSLALQWLARQYGIDSRIVHFEEISHHENRALVKKLDIELDEWHEGFDCSKFDYYAVTDSQTAELPIKLPGSCQLLAFVDHHKPLGNIQGRFVDIRENSGSTSAIFAEYLVESSHRFEGSSPEITKIATALMHGIRSDTDNFVNATMIDYRASEFLSNFVDKDLLALISRQSIPAKTMDLTQIALQRKDIRGTFMFSGVGFVRDEDRDGIGQCADYLLHREGIETVIVYGVVGNEYIDGSLRTKSHTLDPDKWLKDVFGQDKDGNYYGGGRKDKGGFQIPLGFFASCSDKELLWILIKKTIDELFYDKIGVEGKSSLDGEGA
;
A
#
# COMPACT_ATOMS: atom_id res chain seq x y z
N MET A 1 64.73 -51.11 -6.36
CA MET A 1 64.09 -52.43 -6.58
C MET A 1 62.98 -52.25 -7.61
N LYS A 2 63.08 -53.00 -8.73
CA LYS A 2 62.07 -53.36 -9.76
C LYS A 2 61.13 -52.24 -10.26
N SER A 3 61.36 -51.65 -11.44
CA SER A 3 61.03 -52.15 -12.80
C SER A 3 59.51 -52.34 -12.99
N LYS A 4 58.81 -51.85 -14.02
CA LYS A 4 59.15 -51.75 -15.45
C LYS A 4 57.99 -51.08 -16.22
N ASN A 5 58.35 -50.40 -17.33
CA ASN A 5 57.64 -50.22 -18.62
C ASN A 5 56.21 -49.65 -18.62
N GLY A 6 55.82 -48.66 -19.43
CA GLY A 6 56.12 -48.37 -20.85
C GLY A 6 54.74 -48.15 -21.51
N ASP A 7 54.47 -47.32 -22.51
CA ASP A 7 55.31 -46.56 -23.42
C ASP A 7 54.46 -45.40 -24.00
N LYS A 8 55.18 -44.45 -24.61
CA LYS A 8 54.79 -43.13 -25.12
C LYS A 8 53.77 -43.14 -26.27
N VAL A 9 53.09 -41.99 -26.50
CA VAL A 9 53.19 -41.23 -27.78
C VAL A 9 52.98 -39.72 -27.53
N MET A 10 53.81 -38.92 -28.21
CA MET A 10 53.98 -37.46 -28.10
C MET A 10 52.85 -36.64 -28.75
N ALA A 11 52.67 -35.42 -28.22
CA ALA A 11 51.84 -34.36 -28.79
C ALA A 11 52.69 -33.17 -29.25
N LYS A 12 52.40 -32.64 -30.45
CA LYS A 12 52.40 -31.23 -30.92
C LYS A 12 52.50 -31.20 -32.47
N PRO A 13 52.11 -30.12 -33.19
CA PRO A 13 51.55 -28.84 -32.73
C PRO A 13 50.27 -28.37 -33.48
N MET A 14 49.72 -27.27 -32.95
CA MET A 14 48.59 -26.46 -33.44
C MET A 14 48.77 -25.94 -34.87
N VAL A 15 47.68 -25.96 -35.65
CA VAL A 15 47.47 -25.15 -36.86
C VAL A 15 46.20 -24.33 -36.68
N LYS A 16 46.31 -23.03 -36.98
CA LYS A 16 45.26 -22.02 -36.98
C LYS A 16 44.21 -22.32 -38.07
N GLY A 17 42.94 -22.03 -37.81
CA GLY A 17 41.93 -22.01 -38.85
C GLY A 17 40.53 -21.62 -38.37
N ALA A 18 40.16 -20.38 -38.70
CA ALA A 18 38.84 -19.90 -39.09
C ALA A 18 37.68 -19.84 -38.07
N SER A 19 37.08 -18.65 -38.11
CA SER A 19 35.83 -18.16 -37.52
C SER A 19 34.62 -19.06 -37.73
N LEU A 20 33.83 -19.22 -36.66
CA LEU A 20 32.47 -19.73 -36.70
C LEU A 20 31.53 -18.71 -36.03
N GLN A 21 30.82 -17.95 -36.86
CA GLN A 21 29.49 -17.48 -36.51
C GLN A 21 28.58 -18.71 -36.50
N ALA A 22 28.06 -19.07 -35.35
CA ALA A 22 27.01 -20.07 -35.21
C ALA A 22 25.91 -19.52 -34.31
N ARG A 23 24.73 -19.42 -34.92
CA ARG A 23 23.43 -19.25 -34.28
C ARG A 23 23.23 -20.35 -33.24
N HIS A 24 22.61 -20.02 -32.11
CA HIS A 24 21.97 -20.99 -31.23
C HIS A 24 20.62 -20.43 -30.78
N GLU A 25 19.57 -20.96 -31.41
CA GLU A 25 18.26 -21.13 -30.82
C GLU A 25 18.34 -22.28 -29.81
N ALA A 26 17.82 -22.06 -28.61
CA ALA A 26 17.33 -23.06 -27.64
C ALA A 26 16.89 -22.29 -26.38
N ALA A 27 15.81 -22.57 -25.67
CA ALA A 27 14.69 -23.47 -25.87
C ALA A 27 13.63 -22.99 -24.86
N SER A 28 12.36 -22.93 -25.29
CA SER A 28 11.20 -22.76 -24.42
C SER A 28 11.00 -24.03 -23.59
N HIS A 29 11.11 -23.91 -22.27
CA HIS A 29 10.61 -24.94 -21.35
C HIS A 29 9.17 -24.63 -20.98
N GLU A 30 8.23 -25.25 -21.70
CA GLU A 30 6.90 -25.55 -21.19
C GLU A 30 7.04 -26.69 -20.17
N SER A 31 6.65 -26.43 -18.92
CA SER A 31 6.44 -27.48 -17.93
C SER A 31 4.96 -27.85 -17.92
N ASP A 32 4.60 -28.85 -18.71
CA ASP A 32 3.32 -29.55 -18.57
C ASP A 32 3.33 -30.30 -17.23
N SER A 33 2.52 -29.83 -16.28
CA SER A 33 2.10 -30.62 -15.14
C SER A 33 0.60 -30.85 -15.24
N ILE A 34 0.24 -32.09 -15.56
CA ILE A 34 -1.13 -32.59 -15.55
C ILE A 34 -1.61 -32.55 -14.10
N SER A 35 -2.48 -31.59 -13.78
CA SER A 35 -3.20 -31.55 -12.51
C SER A 35 -4.70 -31.71 -12.75
N THR A 36 -5.29 -32.56 -11.92
CA THR A 36 -6.65 -33.06 -11.99
C THR A 36 -7.71 -31.99 -11.67
N GLY A 37 -8.58 -31.70 -12.63
CA GLY A 37 -10.01 -31.38 -12.41
C GLY A 37 -10.38 -30.41 -11.29
N ARG A 38 -9.95 -29.15 -11.39
CA ARG A 38 -10.68 -27.96 -10.90
C ARG A 38 -10.67 -26.98 -12.05
N GLY A 39 -11.83 -26.57 -12.57
CA GLY A 39 -11.87 -25.62 -13.68
C GLY A 39 -11.08 -24.37 -13.30
N GLU A 40 -10.07 -24.02 -14.09
CA GLU A 40 -9.32 -22.79 -13.89
C GLU A 40 -10.30 -21.60 -13.92
N VAL A 41 -10.17 -20.68 -12.96
CA VAL A 41 -10.96 -19.46 -12.97
C VAL A 41 -10.53 -18.63 -14.18
N PRO A 42 -11.47 -18.12 -15.00
CA PRO A 42 -11.13 -17.28 -16.15
C PRO A 42 -10.32 -16.04 -15.72
N LYS A 43 -9.29 -15.67 -16.49
CA LYS A 43 -8.40 -14.52 -16.26
C LYS A 43 -8.04 -13.81 -17.56
N GLY A 44 -7.57 -12.56 -17.47
CA GLY A 44 -7.23 -11.71 -18.62
C GLY A 44 -8.41 -10.99 -19.26
N THR A 45 -8.12 -10.10 -20.21
CA THR A 45 -9.07 -9.12 -20.76
C THR A 45 -10.29 -9.76 -21.39
N ALA A 46 -10.10 -10.72 -22.30
CA ALA A 46 -11.22 -11.37 -23.00
C ALA A 46 -12.17 -12.12 -22.04
N ALA A 47 -11.63 -12.69 -20.96
CA ALA A 47 -12.43 -13.37 -19.94
C ALA A 47 -13.21 -12.36 -19.09
N LEU A 48 -12.62 -11.21 -18.75
CA LEU A 48 -13.31 -10.12 -18.06
C LEU A 48 -14.46 -9.58 -18.93
N GLU A 49 -14.19 -9.29 -20.21
CA GLU A 49 -15.21 -8.79 -21.14
C GLU A 49 -16.37 -9.78 -21.30
N ALA A 50 -16.07 -11.07 -21.53
CA ALA A 50 -17.10 -12.11 -21.63
C ALA A 50 -17.93 -12.22 -20.34
N LEU A 51 -17.31 -12.06 -19.17
CA LEU A 51 -18.02 -12.05 -17.90
C LEU A 51 -18.94 -10.82 -17.80
N LEU A 52 -18.44 -9.62 -18.08
CA LEU A 52 -19.23 -8.38 -18.03
C LEU A 52 -20.42 -8.44 -19.01
N GLU A 53 -20.20 -8.95 -20.23
CA GLU A 53 -21.27 -9.17 -21.21
C GLU A 53 -22.33 -10.14 -20.68
N SER A 54 -21.93 -11.24 -20.02
CA SER A 54 -22.85 -12.24 -19.47
C SER A 54 -23.76 -11.73 -18.35
N VAL A 55 -23.40 -10.60 -17.72
CA VAL A 55 -24.17 -9.96 -16.64
C VAL A 55 -24.69 -8.57 -17.03
N SER A 56 -24.79 -8.28 -18.32
CA SER A 56 -25.33 -7.01 -18.81
C SER A 56 -26.71 -6.70 -18.22
N GLY A 57 -26.95 -5.44 -17.85
CA GLY A 57 -28.18 -4.97 -17.22
C GLY A 57 -28.25 -5.21 -15.70
N SER A 58 -27.23 -5.81 -15.09
CA SER A 58 -27.13 -5.97 -13.63
C SER A 58 -26.60 -4.71 -12.92
N LYS A 59 -26.60 -4.76 -11.59
CA LYS A 59 -26.02 -3.74 -10.71
C LYS A 59 -24.82 -4.27 -9.95
N LEU A 60 -23.70 -3.54 -10.02
CA LEU A 60 -22.42 -3.91 -9.42
C LEU A 60 -21.99 -2.94 -8.31
N LEU A 61 -21.62 -3.47 -7.15
CA LEU A 61 -20.98 -2.73 -6.06
C LEU A 61 -19.47 -2.98 -6.05
N ILE A 62 -18.67 -1.96 -6.34
CA ILE A 62 -17.21 -2.04 -6.29
C ILE A 62 -16.75 -1.60 -4.90
N CYS A 63 -16.08 -2.49 -4.18
CA CYS A 63 -15.81 -2.33 -2.75
C CYS A 63 -14.32 -2.05 -2.48
N ILE A 64 -14.04 -0.90 -1.88
CA ILE A 64 -12.74 -0.52 -1.33
C ILE A 64 -12.73 -0.86 0.16
N ARG A 65 -12.00 -1.92 0.54
CA ARG A 65 -12.06 -2.50 1.89
C ARG A 65 -11.32 -1.72 2.96
N GLY A 66 -10.10 -1.28 2.63
CA GLY A 66 -9.24 -0.55 3.56
C GLY A 66 -9.31 0.96 3.33
N TYR A 67 -8.36 1.68 3.91
CA TYR A 67 -8.15 3.09 3.61
C TYR A 67 -7.91 3.26 2.10
N PRO A 68 -8.78 4.01 1.38
CA PRO A 68 -8.63 4.19 -0.05
C PRO A 68 -7.29 4.84 -0.39
N ASP A 69 -6.53 4.22 -1.28
CA ASP A 69 -5.29 4.74 -1.84
C ASP A 69 -5.39 4.93 -3.37
N PRO A 70 -4.38 5.56 -4.01
CA PRO A 70 -4.45 5.86 -5.43
C PRO A 70 -4.63 4.62 -6.32
N ASP A 71 -4.05 3.47 -5.96
CA ASP A 71 -4.13 2.26 -6.77
C ASP A 71 -5.51 1.62 -6.66
N ASN A 72 -6.06 1.56 -5.45
CA ASN A 72 -7.41 1.04 -5.23
C ASN A 72 -8.49 1.93 -5.87
N ILE A 73 -8.34 3.26 -5.76
CA ILE A 73 -9.25 4.24 -6.39
C ILE A 73 -9.17 4.17 -7.92
N GLY A 74 -7.95 4.17 -8.48
CA GLY A 74 -7.72 4.13 -9.93
C GLY A 74 -8.28 2.86 -10.57
N SER A 75 -7.95 1.70 -9.99
CA SER A 75 -8.44 0.40 -10.44
C SER A 75 -9.97 0.28 -10.35
N SER A 76 -10.59 0.77 -9.27
CA SER A 76 -12.04 0.79 -9.10
C SER A 76 -12.75 1.62 -10.17
N LEU A 77 -12.19 2.78 -10.53
CA LEU A 77 -12.73 3.64 -11.58
C LEU A 77 -12.64 2.99 -12.96
N ALA A 78 -11.54 2.30 -13.25
CA ALA A 78 -11.39 1.57 -14.50
C ALA A 78 -12.41 0.43 -14.61
N LEU A 79 -12.64 -0.32 -13.52
CA LEU A 79 -13.67 -1.36 -13.50
C LEU A 79 -15.08 -0.78 -13.68
N GLN A 80 -15.40 0.32 -12.98
CA GLN A 80 -16.68 1.02 -13.15
C GLN A 80 -16.91 1.45 -14.60
N TRP A 81 -15.87 2.00 -15.22
CA TRP A 81 -15.93 2.43 -16.62
C TRP A 81 -16.14 1.27 -17.58
N LEU A 82 -15.40 0.17 -17.42
CA LEU A 82 -15.56 -1.05 -18.20
C LEU A 82 -16.96 -1.64 -18.03
N ALA A 83 -17.43 -1.79 -16.79
CA ALA A 83 -18.77 -2.30 -16.49
C ALA A 83 -19.87 -1.50 -17.19
N ARG A 84 -19.74 -0.16 -17.21
CA ARG A 84 -20.67 0.73 -17.91
C ARG A 84 -20.71 0.48 -19.42
N GLN A 85 -19.60 0.13 -20.07
CA GLN A 85 -19.59 -0.20 -21.50
C GLN A 85 -20.44 -1.44 -21.83
N TYR A 86 -20.60 -2.35 -20.87
CA TYR A 86 -21.44 -3.54 -20.98
C TYR A 86 -22.85 -3.35 -20.38
N GLY A 87 -23.26 -2.10 -20.13
CA GLY A 87 -24.60 -1.77 -19.62
C GLY A 87 -24.85 -2.18 -18.17
N ILE A 88 -23.79 -2.27 -17.35
CA ILE A 88 -23.88 -2.55 -15.92
C ILE A 88 -23.85 -1.23 -15.17
N ASP A 89 -24.87 -0.99 -14.33
CA ASP A 89 -24.91 0.16 -13.43
C ASP A 89 -24.05 -0.14 -12.20
N SER A 90 -23.16 0.77 -11.80
CA SER A 90 -22.20 0.47 -10.73
C SER A 90 -21.87 1.65 -9.83
N ARG A 91 -21.59 1.34 -8.56
CA ARG A 91 -21.21 2.30 -7.52
C ARG A 91 -19.92 1.83 -6.85
N ILE A 92 -19.07 2.78 -6.48
CA ILE A 92 -17.85 2.51 -5.71
C ILE A 92 -18.13 2.91 -4.26
N VAL A 93 -17.91 1.99 -3.33
CA VAL A 93 -18.08 2.22 -1.89
C VAL A 93 -16.77 1.97 -1.15
N HIS A 94 -16.43 2.83 -0.20
CA HIS A 94 -15.31 2.63 0.73
C HIS A 94 -15.81 2.45 2.17
N PHE A 95 -15.13 1.57 2.92
CA PHE A 95 -15.50 1.27 4.32
C PHE A 95 -14.71 2.10 5.35
N GLU A 96 -13.51 2.52 4.99
CA GLU A 96 -12.66 3.38 5.82
C GLU A 96 -12.57 4.78 5.23
N GLU A 97 -12.34 5.80 6.06
CA GLU A 97 -12.24 7.18 5.60
C GLU A 97 -11.06 7.41 4.64
N ILE A 98 -11.17 8.44 3.79
CA ILE A 98 -10.04 8.87 2.95
C ILE A 98 -9.11 9.75 3.81
N SER A 99 -8.23 9.07 4.55
CA SER A 99 -7.37 9.70 5.57
C SER A 99 -6.12 10.38 5.02
N HIS A 100 -5.53 9.89 3.92
CA HIS A 100 -4.33 10.52 3.37
C HIS A 100 -4.69 11.77 2.54
N HIS A 101 -4.03 12.89 2.83
CA HIS A 101 -4.29 14.17 2.19
C HIS A 101 -4.12 14.16 0.66
N GLU A 102 -3.15 13.40 0.14
CA GLU A 102 -2.96 13.19 -1.29
C GLU A 102 -4.16 12.46 -1.93
N ASN A 103 -4.72 11.47 -1.25
CA ASN A 103 -5.86 10.69 -1.73
C ASN A 103 -7.14 11.54 -1.69
N ARG A 104 -7.32 12.38 -0.66
CA ARG A 104 -8.38 13.40 -0.63
C ARG A 104 -8.24 14.38 -1.80
N ALA A 105 -7.02 14.81 -2.10
CA ALA A 105 -6.75 15.69 -3.23
C ALA A 105 -7.08 15.00 -4.55
N LEU A 106 -6.67 13.74 -4.74
CA LEU A 106 -7.00 12.91 -5.91
C LEU A 106 -8.53 12.91 -6.14
N VAL A 107 -9.30 12.51 -5.14
CA VAL A 107 -10.77 12.40 -5.22
C VAL A 107 -11.42 13.75 -5.51
N LYS A 108 -11.02 14.80 -4.78
CA LYS A 108 -11.58 16.15 -4.94
C LYS A 108 -11.21 16.80 -6.28
N LYS A 109 -9.98 16.62 -6.74
CA LYS A 109 -9.44 17.29 -7.93
C LYS A 109 -9.90 16.63 -9.22
N LEU A 110 -10.10 15.31 -9.18
CA LEU A 110 -10.66 14.55 -10.29
C LEU A 110 -12.19 14.50 -10.27
N ASP A 111 -12.86 15.00 -9.24
CA ASP A 111 -14.31 14.89 -9.09
C ASP A 111 -14.77 13.42 -9.18
N ILE A 112 -14.20 12.61 -8.28
CA ILE A 112 -14.47 11.19 -8.17
C ILE A 112 -15.62 10.99 -7.19
N GLU A 113 -16.67 10.32 -7.65
CA GLU A 113 -17.80 9.93 -6.82
C GLU A 113 -17.47 8.61 -6.10
N LEU A 114 -17.25 8.69 -4.79
CA LEU A 114 -17.09 7.55 -3.90
C LEU A 114 -18.14 7.63 -2.81
N ASP A 115 -18.86 6.53 -2.58
CA ASP A 115 -19.78 6.42 -1.46
C ASP A 115 -19.05 5.96 -0.20
N GLU A 116 -19.32 6.61 0.91
CA GLU A 116 -18.91 6.11 2.22
C GLU A 116 -19.94 5.09 2.70
N TRP A 117 -19.47 3.93 3.15
CA TRP A 117 -20.35 2.95 3.76
C TRP A 117 -20.88 3.45 5.11
N HIS A 118 -22.17 3.23 5.34
CA HIS A 118 -22.82 3.45 6.62
C HIS A 118 -23.94 2.42 6.80
N GLU A 119 -24.45 2.23 8.02
CA GLU A 119 -25.48 1.21 8.32
C GLU A 119 -26.75 1.34 7.46
N GLY A 120 -27.05 2.55 6.99
CA GLY A 120 -28.20 2.84 6.13
C GLY A 120 -27.96 2.65 4.62
N PHE A 121 -26.75 2.27 4.20
CA PHE A 121 -26.43 2.08 2.80
C PHE A 121 -27.11 0.82 2.25
N ASP A 122 -28.09 0.99 1.35
CA ASP A 122 -28.86 -0.12 0.80
C ASP A 122 -28.05 -0.96 -0.21
N CYS A 123 -27.53 -2.10 0.28
CA CYS A 123 -26.83 -3.09 -0.52
C CYS A 123 -27.78 -4.07 -1.24
N SER A 124 -29.09 -4.07 -0.95
CA SER A 124 -30.05 -5.05 -1.49
C SER A 124 -30.33 -4.86 -2.98
N LYS A 125 -30.02 -3.68 -3.51
CA LYS A 125 -30.20 -3.31 -4.91
C LYS A 125 -29.11 -3.84 -5.86
N PHE A 126 -28.02 -4.42 -5.34
CA PHE A 126 -26.91 -4.91 -6.16
C PHE A 126 -26.98 -6.42 -6.36
N ASP A 127 -26.75 -6.85 -7.59
CA ASP A 127 -26.72 -8.26 -8.00
C ASP A 127 -25.33 -8.88 -7.77
N TYR A 128 -24.30 -8.03 -7.82
CA TYR A 128 -22.90 -8.42 -7.76
C TYR A 128 -22.07 -7.43 -6.96
N TYR A 129 -20.94 -7.91 -6.44
CA TYR A 129 -19.89 -7.04 -5.94
C TYR A 129 -18.54 -7.40 -6.56
N ALA A 130 -17.62 -6.44 -6.57
CA ALA A 130 -16.24 -6.62 -6.98
C ALA A 130 -15.30 -6.02 -5.95
N VAL A 131 -14.07 -6.54 -5.90
CA VAL A 131 -13.00 -6.03 -5.04
C VAL A 131 -11.77 -5.87 -5.90
N THR A 132 -11.16 -4.69 -5.84
CA THR A 132 -9.84 -4.44 -6.44
C THR A 132 -8.84 -4.15 -5.35
N ASP A 133 -7.56 -4.41 -5.64
CA ASP A 133 -6.42 -4.00 -4.81
C ASP A 133 -6.57 -4.34 -3.32
N SER A 134 -6.80 -5.62 -3.04
CA SER A 134 -6.98 -6.11 -1.68
C SER A 134 -6.59 -7.57 -1.60
N GLN A 135 -5.88 -7.98 -0.57
CA GLN A 135 -5.45 -9.38 -0.42
C GLN A 135 -6.59 -10.38 -0.15
N THR A 136 -7.81 -9.93 0.13
CA THR A 136 -8.95 -10.79 0.49
C THR A 136 -10.29 -10.23 0.00
N ALA A 137 -11.15 -11.11 -0.51
CA ALA A 137 -12.48 -10.74 -0.99
C ALA A 137 -13.55 -10.58 0.12
N GLU A 138 -13.20 -10.87 1.37
CA GLU A 138 -14.15 -11.05 2.48
C GLU A 138 -15.01 -9.88 2.98
N LEU A 139 -14.92 -8.59 2.63
CA LEU A 139 -15.75 -7.48 3.17
C LEU A 139 -16.04 -7.36 4.71
N PRO A 140 -16.01 -6.13 5.28
CA PRO A 140 -16.36 -5.93 6.70
C PRO A 140 -17.88 -6.02 6.98
N ILE A 141 -18.69 -6.31 5.96
CA ILE A 141 -20.14 -6.42 6.05
C ILE A 141 -20.64 -7.72 5.44
N LYS A 142 -21.84 -8.13 5.86
CA LYS A 142 -22.53 -9.24 5.22
C LYS A 142 -23.43 -8.72 4.11
N LEU A 143 -23.08 -9.02 2.86
CA LEU A 143 -23.94 -8.75 1.72
C LEU A 143 -25.12 -9.74 1.65
N PRO A 144 -26.24 -9.37 1.00
CA PRO A 144 -27.32 -10.30 0.69
C PRO A 144 -26.79 -11.52 -0.07
N GLY A 145 -27.33 -12.72 0.20
CA GLY A 145 -26.85 -13.95 -0.44
C GLY A 145 -27.05 -14.01 -1.96
N SER A 146 -27.88 -13.14 -2.52
CA SER A 146 -28.02 -12.93 -3.96
C SER A 146 -26.85 -12.16 -4.57
N CYS A 147 -26.13 -11.35 -3.80
CA CYS A 147 -25.02 -10.54 -4.26
C CYS A 147 -23.72 -11.35 -4.26
N GLN A 148 -23.29 -11.78 -5.44
CA GLN A 148 -22.13 -12.68 -5.60
C GLN A 148 -20.87 -11.91 -6.00
N LEU A 149 -19.69 -12.45 -5.65
CA LEU A 149 -18.41 -11.90 -6.10
C LEU A 149 -18.26 -12.09 -7.61
N LEU A 150 -18.39 -11.00 -8.36
CA LEU A 150 -18.24 -11.00 -9.81
C LEU A 150 -16.78 -10.99 -10.20
N ALA A 151 -16.01 -10.00 -9.74
CA ALA A 151 -14.62 -9.82 -10.12
C ALA A 151 -13.74 -9.52 -8.90
N PHE A 152 -12.58 -10.14 -8.88
CA PHE A 152 -11.51 -9.87 -7.93
C PHE A 152 -10.21 -9.67 -8.69
N VAL A 153 -9.59 -8.49 -8.56
CA VAL A 153 -8.35 -8.16 -9.27
C VAL A 153 -7.36 -7.54 -8.30
N ASP A 154 -6.17 -8.13 -8.19
CA ASP A 154 -5.17 -7.69 -7.22
C ASP A 154 -3.75 -8.03 -7.72
N HIS A 155 -2.75 -7.32 -7.23
CA HIS A 155 -1.34 -7.62 -7.49
C HIS A 155 -0.61 -8.17 -6.25
N HIS A 156 -1.27 -8.22 -5.10
CA HIS A 156 -0.68 -8.78 -3.90
C HIS A 156 -0.81 -10.32 -3.84
N LYS A 157 -0.02 -10.93 -2.95
CA LYS A 157 -0.23 -12.32 -2.57
C LYS A 157 -1.56 -12.47 -1.82
N PRO A 158 -2.46 -13.38 -2.22
CA PRO A 158 -3.77 -13.51 -1.62
C PRO A 158 -3.68 -14.06 -0.19
N LEU A 159 -4.58 -13.57 0.67
CA LEU A 159 -4.86 -14.09 2.00
C LEU A 159 -6.12 -14.96 1.94
N GLY A 160 -5.91 -16.27 2.01
CA GLY A 160 -6.98 -17.25 1.94
C GLY A 160 -7.31 -17.70 0.52
N ASN A 161 -8.40 -18.44 0.37
CA ASN A 161 -8.86 -18.91 -0.94
C ASN A 161 -9.92 -17.95 -1.47
N ILE A 162 -9.69 -17.42 -2.67
CA ILE A 162 -10.58 -16.42 -3.28
C ILE A 162 -11.44 -17.12 -4.33
N GLN A 163 -12.76 -17.11 -4.12
CA GLN A 163 -13.73 -17.72 -5.03
C GLN A 163 -14.67 -16.64 -5.56
N GLY A 164 -14.50 -16.28 -6.83
CA GLY A 164 -15.35 -15.36 -7.57
C GLY A 164 -15.57 -15.84 -8.99
N ARG A 165 -16.42 -15.16 -9.75
CA ARG A 165 -16.65 -15.52 -11.17
C ARG A 165 -15.45 -15.17 -12.08
N PHE A 166 -14.71 -14.14 -11.71
CA PHE A 166 -13.43 -13.76 -12.29
C PHE A 166 -12.45 -13.42 -11.18
N VAL A 167 -11.26 -14.04 -11.21
CA VAL A 167 -10.19 -13.81 -10.25
C VAL A 167 -8.89 -13.70 -11.05
N ASP A 168 -8.30 -12.51 -11.09
CA ASP A 168 -7.02 -12.27 -11.75
C ASP A 168 -6.05 -11.65 -10.74
N ILE A 169 -5.07 -12.44 -10.31
CA ILE A 169 -4.08 -12.04 -9.32
C ILE A 169 -2.69 -12.12 -9.95
N ARG A 170 -1.98 -10.99 -9.97
CA ARG A 170 -0.70 -10.87 -10.68
C ARG A 170 0.39 -10.31 -9.77
N GLU A 171 1.02 -11.20 -9.00
CA GLU A 171 2.17 -10.88 -8.12
C GLU A 171 3.39 -10.31 -8.87
N ASN A 172 3.41 -10.41 -10.20
CA ASN A 172 4.44 -9.83 -11.06
C ASN A 172 4.06 -8.44 -11.61
N SER A 173 2.96 -7.84 -11.15
CA SER A 173 2.59 -6.45 -11.43
C SER A 173 2.94 -5.57 -10.23
N GLY A 174 3.46 -4.37 -10.48
CA GLY A 174 3.80 -3.41 -9.43
C GLY A 174 2.58 -2.73 -8.82
N SER A 175 1.44 -2.71 -9.53
CA SER A 175 0.17 -2.21 -9.02
C SER A 175 -1.04 -2.87 -9.71
N THR A 176 -2.22 -2.80 -9.09
CA THR A 176 -3.51 -3.22 -9.66
C THR A 176 -3.96 -2.26 -10.78
N SER A 177 -3.65 -0.97 -10.69
CA SER A 177 -3.90 0.00 -11.77
C SER A 177 -3.18 -0.38 -13.07
N ALA A 178 -1.98 -0.95 -12.99
CA ALA A 178 -1.28 -1.44 -14.19
C ALA A 178 -2.02 -2.61 -14.85
N ILE A 179 -2.63 -3.51 -14.05
CA ILE A 179 -3.46 -4.62 -14.55
C ILE A 179 -4.69 -4.07 -15.28
N PHE A 180 -5.38 -3.09 -14.68
CA PHE A 180 -6.55 -2.45 -15.32
C PHE A 180 -6.19 -1.66 -16.57
N ALA A 181 -5.01 -1.02 -16.61
CA ALA A 181 -4.53 -0.39 -17.83
C ALA A 181 -4.33 -1.41 -18.96
N GLU A 182 -3.84 -2.62 -18.66
CA GLU A 182 -3.76 -3.71 -19.66
C GLU A 182 -5.16 -4.11 -20.17
N TYR A 183 -6.15 -4.26 -19.28
CA TYR A 183 -7.52 -4.51 -19.71
C TYR A 183 -8.02 -3.41 -20.65
N LEU A 184 -7.74 -2.14 -20.34
CA LEU A 184 -8.12 -1.01 -21.18
C LEU A 184 -7.36 -0.95 -22.50
N VAL A 185 -6.15 -1.51 -22.60
CA VAL A 185 -5.40 -1.60 -23.87
C VAL A 185 -6.01 -2.65 -24.79
N GLU A 186 -6.33 -3.81 -24.21
CA GLU A 186 -6.76 -5.00 -24.96
C GLU A 186 -8.28 -5.06 -25.17
N SER A 187 -9.04 -4.22 -24.47
CA SER A 187 -10.50 -4.20 -24.51
C SER A 187 -11.04 -3.82 -25.89
N SER A 188 -12.17 -4.43 -26.25
CA SER A 188 -13.04 -4.01 -27.35
C SER A 188 -13.51 -2.55 -27.20
N HIS A 189 -13.55 -2.08 -25.96
CA HIS A 189 -13.80 -0.70 -25.57
C HIS A 189 -12.51 -0.05 -25.04
N ARG A 190 -11.39 -0.16 -25.76
CA ARG A 190 -10.17 0.54 -25.33
C ARG A 190 -10.35 2.06 -25.29
N PHE A 191 -9.50 2.75 -24.54
CA PHE A 191 -9.48 4.21 -24.58
C PHE A 191 -9.11 4.72 -25.98
N GLU A 192 -10.00 5.52 -26.56
CA GLU A 192 -9.81 6.17 -27.84
C GLU A 192 -10.21 7.65 -27.78
N GLY A 193 -9.47 8.49 -28.49
CA GLY A 193 -9.71 9.93 -28.54
C GLY A 193 -9.41 10.63 -27.21
N SER A 194 -10.02 11.80 -27.02
CA SER A 194 -9.88 12.62 -25.82
C SER A 194 -11.27 12.87 -25.24
N SER A 195 -11.54 12.35 -24.05
CA SER A 195 -12.75 12.67 -23.29
C SER A 195 -12.37 13.02 -21.85
N PRO A 196 -13.10 13.92 -21.18
CA PRO A 196 -12.83 14.27 -19.78
C PRO A 196 -12.88 13.04 -18.84
N GLU A 197 -13.77 12.09 -19.12
CA GLU A 197 -13.90 10.85 -18.34
C GLU A 197 -12.68 9.93 -18.52
N ILE A 198 -12.21 9.74 -19.77
CA ILE A 198 -10.99 8.97 -20.05
C ILE A 198 -9.77 9.62 -19.39
N THR A 199 -9.61 10.94 -19.54
CA THR A 199 -8.52 11.67 -18.90
C THR A 199 -8.56 11.56 -17.38
N LYS A 200 -9.75 11.61 -16.77
CA LYS A 200 -9.95 11.40 -15.33
C LYS A 200 -9.42 10.03 -14.90
N ILE A 201 -9.91 8.97 -15.53
CA ILE A 201 -9.56 7.58 -15.17
C ILE A 201 -8.08 7.33 -15.43
N ALA A 202 -7.56 7.77 -16.58
CA ALA A 202 -6.14 7.61 -16.91
C ALA A 202 -5.23 8.33 -15.92
N THR A 203 -5.62 9.52 -15.46
CA THR A 203 -4.89 10.28 -14.43
C THR A 203 -4.90 9.55 -13.09
N ALA A 204 -6.04 8.99 -12.67
CA ALA A 204 -6.14 8.19 -11.46
C ALA A 204 -5.29 6.91 -11.53
N LEU A 205 -5.38 6.14 -12.62
CA LEU A 205 -4.58 4.93 -12.83
C LEU A 205 -3.08 5.23 -12.85
N MET A 206 -2.66 6.29 -13.56
CA MET A 206 -1.26 6.70 -13.59
C MET A 206 -0.75 7.10 -12.19
N HIS A 207 -1.61 7.73 -11.38
CA HIS A 207 -1.28 8.05 -10.01
C HIS A 207 -1.14 6.78 -9.14
N GLY A 208 -2.05 5.82 -9.29
CA GLY A 208 -1.99 4.49 -8.67
C GLY A 208 -0.68 3.75 -8.95
N ILE A 209 -0.33 3.61 -10.23
CA ILE A 209 0.94 2.99 -10.66
C ILE A 209 2.13 3.70 -10.00
N ARG A 210 2.15 5.03 -10.03
CA ARG A 210 3.26 5.80 -9.43
C ARG A 210 3.34 5.67 -7.91
N SER A 211 2.20 5.54 -7.22
CA SER A 211 2.15 5.38 -5.77
C SER A 211 2.78 4.04 -5.36
N ASP A 212 2.27 2.94 -5.90
CA ASP A 212 2.62 1.59 -5.44
C ASP A 212 3.98 1.11 -5.91
N THR A 213 4.43 1.62 -7.07
CA THR A 213 5.78 1.34 -7.58
C THR A 213 6.85 2.25 -6.99
N ASP A 214 6.53 3.08 -5.99
CA ASP A 214 7.43 4.10 -5.42
C ASP A 214 8.07 4.96 -6.52
N ASN A 215 7.22 5.68 -7.27
CA ASN A 215 7.63 6.49 -8.43
C ASN A 215 8.47 5.72 -9.45
N PHE A 216 8.04 4.50 -9.81
CA PHE A 216 8.70 3.60 -10.76
C PHE A 216 10.02 2.98 -10.29
N VAL A 217 10.42 3.13 -9.02
CA VAL A 217 11.60 2.44 -8.47
C VAL A 217 11.39 0.93 -8.44
N ASN A 218 10.18 0.48 -8.09
CA ASN A 218 9.79 -0.93 -8.00
C ASN A 218 8.91 -1.38 -9.18
N ALA A 219 8.86 -0.61 -10.28
CA ALA A 219 8.02 -0.91 -11.42
C ALA A 219 8.51 -2.13 -12.21
N THR A 220 7.55 -2.91 -12.73
CA THR A 220 7.77 -4.05 -13.60
C THR A 220 7.51 -3.66 -15.07
N MET A 221 7.72 -4.61 -15.98
CA MET A 221 7.41 -4.40 -17.41
C MET A 221 5.92 -4.10 -17.64
N ILE A 222 5.02 -4.63 -16.81
CA ILE A 222 3.58 -4.39 -16.90
C ILE A 222 3.30 -2.90 -16.59
N ASP A 223 3.89 -2.39 -15.51
CA ASP A 223 3.71 -1.00 -15.06
C ASP A 223 4.25 0.01 -16.08
N TYR A 224 5.41 -0.28 -16.70
CA TYR A 224 5.96 0.59 -17.74
C TYR A 224 5.09 0.65 -19.00
N ARG A 225 4.57 -0.50 -19.47
CA ARG A 225 3.67 -0.54 -20.63
C ARG A 225 2.33 0.13 -20.34
N ALA A 226 1.77 -0.14 -19.16
CA ALA A 226 0.57 0.54 -18.68
C ALA A 226 0.77 2.06 -18.68
N SER A 227 1.90 2.52 -18.14
CA SER A 227 2.23 3.95 -18.08
C SER A 227 2.46 4.57 -19.45
N GLU A 228 3.13 3.86 -20.37
CA GLU A 228 3.28 4.29 -21.76
C GLU A 228 1.90 4.53 -22.39
N PHE A 229 0.99 3.56 -22.28
CA PHE A 229 -0.38 3.68 -22.80
C PHE A 229 -1.13 4.87 -22.18
N LEU A 230 -1.18 4.93 -20.85
CA LEU A 230 -1.90 5.97 -20.11
C LEU A 230 -1.35 7.37 -20.36
N SER A 231 -0.05 7.51 -20.65
CA SER A 231 0.60 8.80 -20.90
C SER A 231 -0.02 9.62 -22.04
N ASN A 232 -0.76 8.95 -22.94
CA ASN A 232 -1.51 9.58 -24.03
C ASN A 232 -2.78 10.30 -23.57
N PHE A 233 -3.31 9.97 -22.39
CA PHE A 233 -4.63 10.41 -21.92
C PHE A 233 -4.58 11.21 -20.62
N VAL A 234 -3.51 11.07 -19.84
CA VAL A 234 -3.31 11.71 -18.53
C VAL A 234 -3.28 13.23 -18.63
N ASP A 235 -3.96 13.90 -17.70
CA ASP A 235 -3.75 15.31 -17.40
C ASP A 235 -2.50 15.46 -16.53
N LYS A 236 -1.39 15.89 -17.15
CA LYS A 236 -0.09 15.99 -16.49
C LYS A 236 -0.04 17.10 -15.45
N ASP A 237 -0.77 18.19 -15.66
CA ASP A 237 -0.80 19.32 -14.73
C ASP A 237 -1.60 18.94 -13.48
N LEU A 238 -2.74 18.27 -13.68
CA LEU A 238 -3.54 17.74 -12.58
C LEU A 238 -2.82 16.66 -11.80
N LEU A 239 -2.16 15.71 -12.50
CA LEU A 239 -1.34 14.68 -11.86
C LEU A 239 -0.21 15.31 -11.03
N ALA A 240 0.48 16.32 -11.58
CA ALA A 240 1.53 17.03 -10.86
C ALA A 240 0.97 17.77 -9.65
N LEU A 241 -0.21 18.39 -9.77
CA LEU A 241 -0.86 19.09 -8.67
C LEU A 241 -1.30 18.13 -7.57
N ILE A 242 -1.80 16.94 -7.91
CA ILE A 242 -2.14 15.89 -6.96
C ILE A 242 -0.87 15.38 -6.26
N SER A 243 0.18 15.07 -7.02
CA SER A 243 1.43 14.47 -6.52
C SER A 243 2.36 15.43 -5.76
N ARG A 244 2.21 16.75 -5.97
CA ARG A 244 3.05 17.78 -5.35
C ARG A 244 2.26 18.55 -4.30
N GLN A 245 1.72 17.85 -3.30
CA GLN A 245 1.08 18.56 -2.20
C GLN A 245 2.12 19.29 -1.35
N SER A 246 1.78 20.54 -1.01
CA SER A 246 2.53 21.35 -0.07
C SER A 246 2.41 20.76 1.33
N ILE A 247 3.52 20.64 2.05
CA ILE A 247 3.49 20.28 3.48
C ILE A 247 2.79 21.42 4.24
N PRO A 248 1.73 21.15 5.03
CA PRO A 248 1.08 22.18 5.83
C PRO A 248 2.06 22.85 6.79
N ALA A 249 1.94 24.16 7.01
CA ALA A 249 2.82 24.91 7.91
C ALA A 249 2.87 24.29 9.31
N LYS A 250 1.74 23.77 9.81
CA LYS A 250 1.65 23.07 11.10
C LYS A 250 2.46 21.77 11.11
N THR A 251 2.43 20.98 10.04
CA THR A 251 3.31 19.81 9.89
C THR A 251 4.78 20.21 9.84
N MET A 252 5.13 21.33 9.20
CA MET A 252 6.51 21.84 9.22
C MET A 252 6.95 22.23 10.64
N ASP A 253 6.08 22.89 11.41
CA ASP A 253 6.31 23.22 12.82
C ASP A 253 6.53 21.94 13.65
N LEU A 254 5.68 20.92 13.47
CA LEU A 254 5.83 19.61 14.12
C LEU A 254 7.15 18.93 13.74
N THR A 255 7.53 19.00 12.47
CA THR A 255 8.80 18.43 11.97
C THR A 255 9.99 19.14 12.62
N GLN A 256 9.94 20.47 12.76
CA GLN A 256 10.95 21.23 13.47
C GLN A 256 11.08 20.77 14.92
N ILE A 257 9.95 20.61 15.64
CA ILE A 257 9.95 20.11 17.02
C ILE A 257 10.54 18.70 17.08
N ALA A 258 10.11 17.81 16.19
CA ALA A 258 10.59 16.42 16.14
C ALA A 258 12.11 16.35 15.89
N LEU A 259 12.63 17.20 14.99
CA LEU A 259 14.07 17.34 14.72
C LEU A 259 14.85 17.87 15.92
N GLN A 260 14.29 18.82 16.66
CA GLN A 260 14.93 19.39 17.86
C GLN A 260 14.94 18.41 19.03
N ARG A 261 13.88 17.61 19.19
CA ARG A 261 13.67 16.72 20.34
C ARG A 261 13.99 15.24 20.09
N LYS A 262 14.58 14.91 18.94
CA LYS A 262 14.97 13.53 18.59
C LYS A 262 15.94 12.94 19.62
N ASP A 263 15.65 11.74 20.08
CA ASP A 263 16.58 10.86 20.78
C ASP A 263 16.95 9.69 19.87
N ILE A 264 18.23 9.44 19.71
CA ILE A 264 18.75 8.41 18.80
C ILE A 264 19.46 7.34 19.62
N ARG A 265 19.00 6.10 19.47
CA ARG A 265 19.54 4.92 20.17
C ARG A 265 19.84 3.83 19.14
N GLY A 266 21.12 3.69 18.76
CA GLY A 266 21.50 2.81 17.66
C GLY A 266 20.86 3.28 16.35
N THR A 267 20.09 2.39 15.71
CA THR A 267 19.35 2.68 14.46
C THR A 267 17.92 3.17 14.70
N PHE A 268 17.50 3.36 15.95
CA PHE A 268 16.20 3.91 16.32
C PHE A 268 16.26 5.42 16.56
N MET A 269 15.23 6.14 16.10
CA MET A 269 14.97 7.53 16.45
C MET A 269 13.59 7.66 17.09
N PHE A 270 13.51 8.29 18.26
CA PHE A 270 12.27 8.60 18.96
C PHE A 270 12.10 10.12 19.07
N SER A 271 10.91 10.63 18.76
CA SER A 271 10.62 12.06 18.86
C SER A 271 9.22 12.33 19.42
N GLY A 272 9.16 12.91 20.62
CA GLY A 272 7.92 13.44 21.20
C GLY A 272 7.65 14.89 20.77
N VAL A 273 6.53 15.13 20.07
CA VAL A 273 6.19 16.46 19.49
C VAL A 273 5.33 17.35 20.39
N GLY A 274 4.88 16.85 21.54
CA GLY A 274 4.03 17.61 22.46
C GLY A 274 2.54 17.52 22.10
N PHE A 275 1.80 18.60 22.33
CA PHE A 275 0.37 18.66 22.05
C PHE A 275 0.11 19.03 20.59
N VAL A 276 -0.78 18.26 19.95
CA VAL A 276 -1.17 18.36 18.56
C VAL A 276 -2.70 18.50 18.51
N ARG A 277 -3.20 19.33 17.60
CA ARG A 277 -4.66 19.47 17.39
C ARG A 277 -5.17 18.29 16.58
N ASP A 278 -6.46 17.98 16.70
CA ASP A 278 -7.08 16.89 15.93
C ASP A 278 -6.90 17.09 14.41
N GLU A 279 -7.02 18.33 13.93
CA GLU A 279 -6.81 18.71 12.53
C GLU A 279 -5.37 18.51 12.02
N ASP A 280 -4.39 18.48 12.93
CA ASP A 280 -2.96 18.37 12.60
C ASP A 280 -2.39 16.95 12.87
N ARG A 281 -3.24 15.99 13.26
CA ARG A 281 -2.87 14.62 13.64
C ARG A 281 -2.00 13.92 12.60
N ASP A 282 -2.35 14.04 11.32
CA ASP A 282 -1.61 13.44 10.20
C ASP A 282 -0.14 13.90 10.13
N GLY A 283 0.17 15.06 10.72
CA GLY A 283 1.52 15.59 10.82
C GLY A 283 2.48 14.67 11.56
N ILE A 284 2.01 13.87 12.53
CA ILE A 284 2.83 12.90 13.27
C ILE A 284 3.42 11.85 12.33
N GLY A 285 2.58 11.30 11.44
CA GLY A 285 3.00 10.32 10.44
C GLY A 285 3.97 10.92 9.42
N GLN A 286 3.64 12.10 8.89
CA GLN A 286 4.49 12.81 7.93
C GLN A 286 5.87 13.15 8.51
N CYS A 287 5.93 13.52 9.79
CA CYS A 287 7.20 13.73 10.49
C CYS A 287 8.02 12.44 10.54
N ALA A 288 7.39 11.31 10.88
CA ALA A 288 8.09 10.02 10.94
C ALA A 288 8.64 9.59 9.57
N ASP A 289 7.84 9.76 8.51
CA ASP A 289 8.25 9.49 7.13
C ASP A 289 9.45 10.36 6.73
N TYR A 290 9.43 11.66 7.06
CA TYR A 290 10.56 12.55 6.78
C TYR A 290 11.83 12.13 7.54
N LEU A 291 11.73 11.91 8.85
CA LEU A 291 12.88 11.58 9.71
C LEU A 291 13.55 10.24 9.34
N LEU A 292 12.81 9.30 8.75
CA LEU A 292 13.33 8.00 8.29
C LEU A 292 14.35 8.13 7.14
N HIS A 293 14.46 9.31 6.53
CA HIS A 293 15.47 9.60 5.52
C HIS A 293 16.84 9.94 6.12
N ARG A 294 16.94 10.13 7.44
CA ARG A 294 18.22 10.41 8.09
C ARG A 294 19.15 9.21 7.98
N GLU A 295 20.37 9.45 7.51
CA GLU A 295 21.43 8.45 7.45
C GLU A 295 21.66 7.78 8.83
N GLY A 296 21.86 6.45 8.80
CA GLY A 296 22.10 5.63 9.99
C GLY A 296 20.86 5.30 10.81
N ILE A 297 19.66 5.66 10.36
CA ILE A 297 18.39 5.36 11.04
C ILE A 297 17.60 4.36 10.20
N GLU A 298 17.16 3.29 10.85
CA GLU A 298 16.31 2.25 10.24
C GLU A 298 14.87 2.32 10.73
N THR A 299 14.64 2.80 11.95
CA THR A 299 13.30 2.88 12.55
C THR A 299 13.09 4.23 13.23
N VAL A 300 11.95 4.85 12.97
CA VAL A 300 11.53 6.12 13.54
C VAL A 300 10.18 5.96 14.22
N ILE A 301 10.05 6.52 15.42
CA ILE A 301 8.77 6.66 16.11
C ILE A 301 8.58 8.12 16.50
N VAL A 302 7.49 8.71 16.02
CA VAL A 302 7.06 10.07 16.39
C VAL A 302 5.74 9.96 17.13
N TYR A 303 5.58 10.69 18.24
CA TYR A 303 4.35 10.65 19.03
C TYR A 303 4.00 12.01 19.66
N GLY A 304 2.73 12.23 19.94
CA GLY A 304 2.22 13.45 20.55
C GLY A 304 0.85 13.25 21.21
N VAL A 305 0.42 14.25 21.98
CA VAL A 305 -0.92 14.26 22.59
C VAL A 305 -1.90 14.94 21.63
N VAL A 306 -2.85 14.18 21.09
CA VAL A 306 -3.85 14.66 20.14
C VAL A 306 -5.17 14.96 20.86
N GLY A 307 -5.78 16.11 20.56
CA GLY A 307 -7.08 16.51 21.11
C GLY A 307 -7.11 16.75 22.63
N ASN A 308 -5.98 16.59 23.32
CA ASN A 308 -5.88 16.44 24.78
C ASN A 308 -6.60 15.18 25.32
N GLU A 309 -6.85 14.19 24.47
CA GLU A 309 -7.56 12.97 24.85
C GLU A 309 -6.69 11.73 24.67
N TYR A 310 -5.87 11.70 23.62
CA TYR A 310 -5.10 10.52 23.24
C TYR A 310 -3.61 10.85 23.07
N ILE A 311 -2.77 9.85 23.31
CA ILE A 311 -1.39 9.82 22.83
C ILE A 311 -1.40 9.04 21.54
N ASP A 312 -1.10 9.72 20.45
CA ASP A 312 -1.01 9.12 19.13
C ASP A 312 0.45 9.06 18.70
N GLY A 313 0.81 7.94 18.07
CA GLY A 313 2.15 7.80 17.51
C GLY A 313 2.20 6.97 16.25
N SER A 314 3.25 7.22 15.49
CA SER A 314 3.51 6.63 14.19
C SER A 314 4.90 6.01 14.17
N LEU A 315 4.95 4.72 13.86
CA LEU A 315 6.17 3.97 13.61
C LEU A 315 6.40 3.86 12.11
N ARG A 316 7.63 4.12 11.68
CA ARG A 316 8.11 3.86 10.32
C ARG A 316 9.43 3.12 10.38
N THR A 317 9.61 2.11 9.55
CA THR A 317 10.87 1.35 9.49
C THR A 317 11.23 0.99 8.06
N LYS A 318 12.54 0.92 7.78
CA LYS A 318 13.12 0.28 6.60
C LYS A 318 13.74 -1.07 6.95
N SER A 319 13.70 -1.46 8.22
CA SER A 319 14.33 -2.69 8.70
C SER A 319 13.47 -3.90 8.38
N HIS A 320 13.98 -4.81 7.56
CA HIS A 320 13.28 -6.07 7.23
C HIS A 320 13.14 -7.03 8.42
N THR A 321 13.80 -6.75 9.54
CA THR A 321 13.79 -7.60 10.73
C THR A 321 12.78 -7.13 11.79
N LEU A 322 12.24 -5.92 11.65
CA LEU A 322 11.28 -5.36 12.57
C LEU A 322 9.88 -5.44 11.96
N ASP A 323 8.99 -6.16 12.62
CA ASP A 323 7.55 -6.17 12.32
C ASP A 323 6.85 -5.08 13.14
N PRO A 324 6.36 -3.99 12.52
CA PRO A 324 5.69 -2.89 13.22
C PRO A 324 4.49 -3.33 14.07
N ASP A 325 3.69 -4.28 13.57
CA ASP A 325 2.48 -4.74 14.25
C ASP A 325 2.84 -5.44 15.55
N LYS A 326 3.70 -6.45 15.44
CA LYS A 326 4.18 -7.18 16.60
C LYS A 326 4.93 -6.27 17.57
N TRP A 327 5.77 -5.37 17.06
CA TRP A 327 6.57 -4.48 17.90
C TRP A 327 5.69 -3.57 18.75
N LEU A 328 4.68 -2.93 18.16
CA LEU A 328 3.77 -2.04 18.89
C LEU A 328 2.86 -2.79 19.87
N LYS A 329 2.36 -3.97 19.47
CA LYS A 329 1.57 -4.84 20.36
C LYS A 329 2.36 -5.31 21.58
N ASP A 330 3.64 -5.63 21.40
CA ASP A 330 4.51 -6.02 22.50
C ASP A 330 4.84 -4.84 23.44
N VAL A 331 4.95 -3.62 22.91
CA VAL A 331 5.28 -2.42 23.70
C VAL A 331 4.11 -1.97 24.55
N PHE A 332 2.92 -1.86 23.95
CA PHE A 332 1.78 -1.23 24.60
C PHE A 332 0.74 -2.24 25.12
N GLY A 333 0.71 -3.47 24.61
CA GLY A 333 -0.24 -4.49 25.04
C GLY A 333 -1.68 -4.18 24.65
N GLN A 334 -2.62 -4.65 25.48
CA GLN A 334 -4.06 -4.58 25.25
C GLN A 334 -4.77 -3.76 26.34
N ASP A 335 -5.92 -3.22 25.97
CA ASP A 335 -6.90 -2.68 26.90
C ASP A 335 -7.66 -3.79 27.65
N LYS A 336 -8.64 -3.38 28.48
CA LYS A 336 -9.44 -4.30 29.30
C LYS A 336 -10.39 -5.16 28.48
N ASP A 337 -10.74 -4.72 27.27
CA ASP A 337 -11.65 -5.39 26.36
C ASP A 337 -10.88 -6.31 25.39
N GLY A 338 -9.55 -6.35 25.49
CA GLY A 338 -8.66 -7.20 24.69
C GLY A 338 -8.19 -6.55 23.39
N ASN A 339 -8.48 -5.26 23.16
CA ASN A 339 -8.03 -4.55 21.97
C ASN A 339 -6.60 -4.05 22.16
N TYR A 340 -5.75 -4.22 21.15
CA TYR A 340 -4.38 -3.72 21.21
C TYR A 340 -4.33 -2.19 21.05
N TYR A 341 -3.46 -1.53 21.81
CA TYR A 341 -3.23 -0.08 21.70
C TYR A 341 -2.44 0.32 20.44
N GLY A 342 -1.81 -0.65 19.77
CA GLY A 342 -1.07 -0.41 18.55
C GLY A 342 -1.13 -1.59 17.60
N GLY A 343 -0.78 -1.31 16.36
CA GLY A 343 -0.76 -2.29 15.29
C GLY A 343 -0.08 -1.73 14.05
N GLY A 344 0.01 -2.55 13.02
CA GLY A 344 0.68 -2.10 11.81
C GLY A 344 0.56 -3.06 10.65
N ARG A 345 1.19 -2.65 9.56
CA ARG A 345 1.46 -3.45 8.37
C ARG A 345 2.93 -3.33 8.02
N LYS A 346 3.33 -3.89 6.88
CA LYS A 346 4.71 -3.83 6.40
C LYS A 346 5.25 -2.39 6.47
N ASP A 347 6.40 -2.22 7.13
CA ASP A 347 7.17 -0.98 7.27
C ASP A 347 6.50 0.18 8.04
N LYS A 348 5.21 0.08 8.39
CA LYS A 348 4.43 1.16 9.02
C LYS A 348 3.53 0.64 10.14
N GLY A 349 3.55 1.33 11.28
CA GLY A 349 2.64 1.07 12.40
C GLY A 349 2.11 2.36 13.02
N GLY A 350 1.07 2.21 13.82
CA GLY A 350 0.48 3.30 14.59
C GLY A 350 -0.03 2.81 15.94
N PHE A 351 -0.06 3.71 16.92
CA PHE A 351 -0.64 3.43 18.24
C PHE A 351 -1.45 4.62 18.72
N GLN A 352 -2.45 4.33 19.53
CA GLN A 352 -3.31 5.31 20.18
C GLN A 352 -3.59 4.86 21.61
N ILE A 353 -3.28 5.71 22.59
CA ILE A 353 -3.42 5.41 24.02
C ILE A 353 -4.28 6.51 24.66
N PRO A 354 -5.42 6.18 25.27
CA PRO A 354 -6.25 7.17 25.95
C PRO A 354 -5.53 7.71 27.19
N LEU A 355 -5.53 9.03 27.37
CA LEU A 355 -5.01 9.67 28.59
C LEU A 355 -5.86 9.34 29.83
N GLY A 356 -7.13 8.97 29.62
CA GLY A 356 -8.07 8.68 30.70
C GLY A 356 -8.21 9.87 31.64
N PHE A 357 -8.05 9.63 32.95
CA PHE A 357 -8.18 10.68 33.97
C PHE A 357 -7.21 11.86 33.78
N PHE A 358 -6.05 11.62 33.15
CA PHE A 358 -5.05 12.66 32.92
C PHE A 358 -5.46 13.68 31.85
N ALA A 359 -6.48 13.39 31.03
CA ALA A 359 -7.03 14.36 30.07
C ALA A 359 -7.56 15.63 30.76
N SER A 360 -7.95 15.54 32.04
CA SER A 360 -8.43 16.67 32.85
C SER A 360 -7.30 17.47 33.52
N CYS A 361 -6.03 17.12 33.30
CA CYS A 361 -4.90 17.84 33.89
C CYS A 361 -4.77 19.25 33.28
N SER A 362 -4.84 20.28 34.12
CA SER A 362 -4.70 21.69 33.67
C SER A 362 -3.25 22.07 33.36
N ASP A 363 -2.28 21.41 33.99
CA ASP A 363 -0.86 21.66 33.76
C ASP A 363 -0.35 20.81 32.61
N LYS A 364 -0.35 21.39 31.40
CA LYS A 364 0.07 20.72 30.18
C LYS A 364 1.57 20.40 30.17
N GLU A 365 2.41 21.22 30.81
CA GLU A 365 3.85 20.99 30.81
C GLU A 365 4.18 19.78 31.68
N LEU A 366 3.63 19.71 32.89
CA LEU A 366 3.79 18.57 33.78
C LEU A 366 3.23 17.28 33.17
N LEU A 367 2.03 17.37 32.57
CA LEU A 367 1.43 16.23 31.88
C LEU A 367 2.33 15.71 30.76
N TRP A 368 2.87 16.60 29.92
CA TRP A 368 3.76 16.22 28.84
C TRP A 368 5.05 15.56 29.34
N ILE A 369 5.65 16.08 30.41
CA ILE A 369 6.86 15.48 31.01
C ILE A 369 6.59 14.03 31.45
N LEU A 370 5.46 13.80 32.12
CA LEU A 370 5.07 12.47 32.58
C LEU A 370 4.83 11.51 31.40
N ILE A 371 4.07 11.96 30.40
CA ILE A 371 3.77 11.17 29.20
C ILE A 371 5.06 10.81 28.48
N LYS A 372 5.89 11.81 28.17
CA LYS A 372 7.14 11.63 27.44
C LYS A 372 8.04 10.62 28.16
N LYS A 373 8.22 10.78 29.48
CA LYS A 373 9.03 9.88 30.28
C LYS A 373 8.50 8.44 30.22
N THR A 374 7.20 8.26 30.42
CA THR A 374 6.56 6.93 30.42
C THR A 374 6.70 6.24 29.06
N ILE A 375 6.40 6.95 27.97
CA ILE A 375 6.47 6.40 26.61
C ILE A 375 7.91 6.07 26.21
N ASP A 376 8.86 6.97 26.49
CA ASP A 376 10.27 6.75 26.18
C ASP A 376 10.83 5.54 26.94
N GLU A 377 10.50 5.37 28.24
CA GLU A 377 10.91 4.21 29.03
C GLU A 377 10.41 2.89 28.40
N LEU A 378 9.14 2.82 27.97
CA LEU A 378 8.61 1.65 27.27
C LEU A 378 9.38 1.33 25.97
N PHE A 379 9.75 2.36 25.22
CA PHE A 379 10.54 2.18 24.00
C PHE A 379 11.95 1.69 24.30
N TYR A 380 12.60 2.25 25.31
CA TYR A 380 13.96 1.88 25.72
C TYR A 380 14.01 0.43 26.20
N ASP A 381 13.06 0.03 27.04
CA ASP A 381 12.92 -1.35 27.50
C ASP A 381 12.76 -2.31 26.32
N LYS A 382 11.94 -1.94 25.33
CA LYS A 382 11.72 -2.77 24.14
C LYS A 382 12.97 -2.95 23.29
N ILE A 383 13.82 -1.93 23.17
CA ILE A 383 15.09 -2.01 22.41
C ILE A 383 16.27 -2.50 23.26
N GLY A 384 16.05 -2.83 24.54
CA GLY A 384 17.08 -3.35 25.44
C GLY A 384 18.14 -2.32 25.84
N VAL A 385 17.77 -1.04 25.91
CA VAL A 385 18.67 0.04 26.35
C VAL A 385 18.22 0.51 27.74
N GLU A 386 19.04 0.33 28.76
CA GLU A 386 18.72 0.89 30.09
C GLU A 386 18.64 2.43 30.01
N GLY A 387 17.53 2.98 30.48
CA GLY A 387 17.32 4.43 30.52
C GLY A 387 18.38 5.11 31.38
N LYS A 388 19.27 5.92 30.78
CA LYS A 388 20.04 6.89 31.56
C LYS A 388 19.05 7.90 32.13
N SER A 389 18.82 7.84 33.44
CA SER A 389 18.10 8.87 34.17
C SER A 389 18.86 10.19 34.04
N SER A 390 18.48 11.06 33.10
CA SER A 390 18.93 12.45 33.10
C SER A 390 18.15 13.21 34.17
N LEU A 391 18.50 12.93 35.43
CA LEU A 391 18.24 13.78 36.58
C LEU A 391 19.60 14.10 37.21
N ASP A 392 20.49 14.69 36.41
CA ASP A 392 21.56 15.49 36.98
C ASP A 392 20.97 16.88 37.21
N GLY A 393 20.61 17.11 38.48
CA GLY A 393 20.16 18.39 38.97
C GLY A 393 21.25 19.47 38.84
N GLU A 394 20.77 20.72 38.88
CA GLU A 394 21.55 21.94 39.01
C GLU A 394 22.69 21.84 40.03
N GLY A 395 23.83 22.44 39.70
CA GLY A 395 24.94 22.57 40.66
C GLY A 395 26.21 23.20 40.10
N ALA A 396 26.15 24.44 39.62
CA ALA A 396 27.13 25.54 39.82
C ALA A 396 26.80 26.75 38.95
#